data_AF-A0A6A5VPU6-F1
#
_entry.id   AF-A0A6A5VPU6-F1
#
_cell.length_a   1.000
_cell.length_b   1.000
_cell.length_c   1.000
_cell.angle_alpha   90.00
_cell.angle_beta   90.00
_cell.angle_gamma   90.00
#
_symmetry.space_group_name_H-M   'P 1'
#
loop_
_entity.id
_entity.type
_entity.pdbx_description
1 polymer ?
#
loop_
_entity_poly.entity_id
_entity_poly.type
_entity_poly.pdbx_seq_one_letter_code
_entity_poly.pdbx_strand_id
1 'polypeptide(L)'
;RTNLMVQFVNSQIRPGGRYCQLQPKMMQDGKFPPEFRIPKTVDEVRAMDPSSVDRVLRAYHLPTDLRSFRLTPQDTIGPRTAHQGKLCTLFDYLGATQISERQRNKRTGPAY
;
A
#
# COMPACT_ATOMS: atom_id res chain seq x y z
N ARG A 1 -3.57 20.33 5.97
CA ARG A 1 -3.89 20.65 4.55
C ARG A 1 -3.14 19.73 3.57
N THR A 2 -1.84 19.45 3.80
CA THR A 2 -0.97 18.66 2.91
C THR A 2 -1.44 17.23 2.64
N ASN A 3 -1.83 16.46 3.66
CA ASN A 3 -2.24 15.06 3.48
C ASN A 3 -3.53 14.87 2.67
N LEU A 4 -4.45 15.85 2.70
CA LEU A 4 -5.68 15.82 1.89
C LEU A 4 -5.36 16.00 0.40
N MET A 5 -4.43 16.90 0.07
CA MET A 5 -3.97 17.08 -1.31
C MET A 5 -3.23 15.84 -1.81
N VAL A 6 -2.36 15.26 -0.97
CA VAL A 6 -1.68 13.98 -1.27
C VAL A 6 -2.70 12.88 -1.56
N GLN A 7 -3.76 12.78 -0.75
CA GLN A 7 -4.81 11.80 -0.95
C GLN A 7 -5.56 12.00 -2.27
N PHE A 8 -5.84 13.25 -2.64
CA PHE A 8 -6.46 13.58 -3.92
C PHE A 8 -5.54 13.24 -5.11
N VAL A 9 -4.25 13.59 -5.05
CA VAL A 9 -3.29 13.27 -6.11
C VAL A 9 -3.13 11.76 -6.27
N ASN A 10 -2.99 11.05 -5.16
CA ASN A 10 -2.84 9.59 -5.17
C ASN A 10 -4.09 8.87 -5.68
N SER A 11 -5.30 9.41 -5.47
CA SER A 11 -6.53 8.80 -5.99
C SER A 11 -6.67 8.88 -7.50
N GLN A 12 -5.97 9.83 -8.15
CA GLN A 12 -5.90 9.93 -9.61
C GLN A 12 -4.95 8.92 -10.24
N ILE A 13 -4.13 8.22 -9.44
CA ILE A 13 -3.18 7.25 -9.97
C ILE A 13 -3.91 6.03 -10.51
N ARG A 14 -3.87 5.87 -11.83
CA ARG A 14 -4.42 4.71 -12.50
C ARG A 14 -3.44 3.54 -12.39
N PRO A 15 -3.92 2.30 -12.16
CA PRO A 15 -3.05 1.13 -12.01
C PRO A 15 -2.28 0.72 -13.29
N GLY A 16 -2.45 1.41 -14.42
CA GLY A 16 -1.65 1.25 -15.65
C GLY A 16 -0.70 2.41 -15.94
N GLY A 17 -0.66 3.45 -15.10
CA GLY A 17 0.21 4.61 -15.29
C GLY A 17 1.65 4.31 -14.87
N ARG A 18 2.51 3.95 -15.83
CA ARG A 18 3.94 3.59 -15.58
C ARG A 18 4.76 4.70 -14.90
N TYR A 19 4.37 5.96 -15.08
CA TYR A 19 5.12 7.12 -14.58
C TYR A 19 4.41 7.87 -13.46
N CYS A 20 3.28 7.35 -12.97
CA CYS A 20 2.55 7.99 -11.89
C CYS A 20 3.30 7.77 -10.57
N GLN A 21 3.62 8.86 -9.89
CA GLN A 21 4.32 8.85 -8.61
C GLN A 21 3.33 8.92 -7.46
N LEU A 22 3.39 7.91 -6.59
CA LEU A 22 2.71 7.88 -5.32
C LEU A 22 3.38 8.86 -4.36
N GLN A 23 2.59 9.81 -3.89
CA GLN A 23 3.04 10.87 -3.00
C GLN A 23 3.00 10.39 -1.54
N PRO A 24 4.05 10.60 -0.75
CA PRO A 24 4.07 10.24 0.65
C PRO A 24 3.18 11.17 1.48
N LYS A 25 2.49 10.59 2.47
CA LYS A 25 1.78 11.36 3.49
C LYS A 25 2.72 11.71 4.63
N MET A 26 2.50 12.87 5.21
CA MET A 26 3.16 13.30 6.44
C MET A 26 2.59 12.50 7.61
N MET A 27 3.48 12.00 8.47
CA MET A 27 3.17 11.32 9.73
C MET A 27 2.62 12.32 10.76
N GLN A 28 2.13 11.82 11.89
CA GLN A 28 1.57 12.66 12.96
C GLN A 28 2.61 13.60 13.59
N ASP A 29 3.89 13.22 13.56
CA ASP A 29 5.02 14.02 14.04
C ASP A 29 5.50 15.09 13.05
N GLY A 30 4.81 15.26 11.91
CA GLY A 30 5.16 16.22 10.87
C GLY A 30 6.28 15.78 9.93
N LYS A 31 6.80 14.55 10.06
CA LYS A 31 7.86 14.02 9.19
C LYS A 31 7.30 13.05 8.16
N PHE A 32 8.13 12.60 7.22
CA PHE A 32 7.79 11.51 6.30
C PHE A 32 8.51 10.23 6.74
N PRO A 33 7.96 9.03 6.43
CA PRO A 33 8.65 7.78 6.71
C PRO A 33 10.02 7.75 6.01
N PRO A 34 11.12 7.32 6.67
CA PRO A 34 12.46 7.36 6.06
C PRO A 34 12.54 6.60 4.74
N GLU A 35 11.92 5.43 4.69
CA GLU A 35 11.86 4.53 3.53
C GLU A 35 10.92 5.03 2.42
N PHE A 36 10.05 6.00 2.74
CA PHE A 36 9.09 6.60 1.81
C PHE A 36 9.04 8.12 1.96
N ARG A 37 10.21 8.76 2.01
CA ARG A 37 10.34 10.22 2.16
C ARG A 37 10.13 10.98 0.86
N ILE A 38 10.40 10.31 -0.27
CA ILE A 38 10.27 10.89 -1.62
C ILE A 38 9.15 10.17 -2.39
N PRO A 39 8.52 10.85 -3.36
CA PRO A 39 7.58 10.20 -4.25
C PRO A 39 8.22 9.02 -4.97
N LYS A 40 7.51 7.89 -5.04
CA LYS A 40 7.94 6.68 -5.76
C LYS A 40 6.85 6.23 -6.72
N THR A 41 7.24 5.63 -7.83
CA THR A 41 6.29 4.97 -8.72
C THR A 41 5.62 3.79 -8.03
N VAL A 42 4.46 3.40 -8.55
CA VAL A 42 3.72 2.24 -8.03
C VAL A 42 4.57 0.96 -8.11
N ASP A 43 5.36 0.81 -9.16
CA ASP A 43 6.24 -0.35 -9.34
C ASP A 43 7.41 -0.34 -8.36
N GLU A 44 8.01 0.82 -8.06
CA GLU A 44 9.01 0.93 -7.00
C GLU A 44 8.43 0.57 -5.62
N VAL A 45 7.21 1.03 -5.31
CA VAL A 45 6.55 0.69 -4.04
C VAL A 45 6.25 -0.81 -3.96
N ARG A 46 5.86 -1.44 -5.08
CA ARG A 46 5.65 -2.90 -5.16
C ARG A 46 6.93 -3.71 -5.07
N ALA A 47 8.05 -3.14 -5.52
CA ALA A 47 9.36 -3.76 -5.48
C ALA A 47 10.08 -3.53 -4.14
N MET A 48 9.53 -2.72 -3.23
CA MET A 48 10.10 -2.54 -1.90
C MET A 48 10.17 -3.88 -1.17
N ASP A 49 11.28 -4.10 -0.47
CA ASP A 49 11.41 -5.28 0.34
C ASP A 49 10.35 -5.32 1.46
N PRO A 50 9.95 -6.51 1.93
CA PRO A 50 8.93 -6.64 2.97
C PRO A 50 9.25 -5.87 4.25
N SER A 51 10.54 -5.74 4.60
CA SER A 51 10.96 -5.05 5.84
C SER A 51 10.79 -3.54 5.71
N SER A 52 11.10 -2.96 4.55
CA SER A 52 10.84 -1.54 4.25
C SER A 52 9.35 -1.25 4.28
N VAL A 53 8.51 -2.11 3.68
CA VAL A 53 7.05 -1.96 3.76
C VAL A 53 6.58 -1.98 5.22
N ASP A 54 7.09 -2.90 6.04
CA ASP A 54 6.73 -2.99 7.46
C ASP A 54 7.15 -1.76 8.27
N ARG A 55 8.28 -1.15 7.94
CA ARG A 55 8.72 0.10 8.56
C ARG A 55 7.81 1.27 8.17
N VAL A 56 7.43 1.38 6.89
CA VAL A 56 6.50 2.41 6.42
C VAL A 56 5.11 2.24 7.06
N LEU A 57 4.59 1.01 7.14
CA LEU A 57 3.31 0.74 7.79
C LEU A 57 3.36 1.10 9.28
N ARG A 58 4.43 0.72 9.99
CA ARG A 58 4.63 1.10 11.40
C ARG A 58 4.71 2.60 11.60
N ALA A 59 5.41 3.30 10.71
CA ALA A 59 5.54 4.76 10.73
C ALA A 59 4.19 5.47 10.56
N TYR A 60 3.24 4.87 9.84
CA TYR A 60 1.86 5.33 9.71
C TYR A 60 0.89 4.74 10.75
N HIS A 61 1.38 3.97 11.72
CA HIS A 61 0.56 3.24 12.70
C HIS A 61 -0.48 2.31 12.06
N LEU A 62 -0.11 1.70 10.92
CA LEU A 62 -0.95 0.75 10.19
C LEU A 62 -0.66 -0.69 10.61
N PRO A 63 -1.64 -1.61 10.46
CA PRO A 63 -1.43 -3.01 10.80
C PRO A 63 -0.35 -3.66 9.94
N THR A 64 0.56 -4.39 10.59
CA THR A 64 1.59 -5.21 9.91
C THR A 64 1.34 -6.71 10.05
N ASP A 65 0.42 -7.10 10.94
CA ASP A 65 0.15 -8.50 11.26
C ASP A 65 -0.89 -9.11 10.34
N LEU A 66 -0.64 -10.37 9.94
CA LEU A 66 -1.51 -11.16 9.07
C LEU A 66 -2.96 -11.28 9.58
N ARG A 67 -3.14 -11.31 10.90
CA ARG A 67 -4.47 -11.41 11.55
C ARG A 67 -5.34 -10.19 11.28
N SER A 68 -4.74 -9.01 11.13
CA SER A 68 -5.45 -7.76 10.86
C SER A 68 -6.00 -7.68 9.44
N PHE A 69 -5.49 -8.50 8.52
CA PHE A 69 -5.92 -8.52 7.11
C PHE A 69 -7.16 -9.41 6.86
N ARG A 70 -7.80 -9.96 7.91
CA ARG A 70 -8.96 -10.88 7.80
C ARG A 70 -8.73 -12.03 6.81
N LEU A 71 -7.49 -12.49 6.71
CA LEU A 71 -7.16 -13.69 5.93
C LEU A 71 -7.59 -14.89 6.76
N THR A 72 -8.48 -15.72 6.22
CA THR A 72 -9.04 -16.88 6.92
C THR A 72 -7.93 -17.90 7.24
N PRO A 73 -8.02 -18.62 8.37
CA PRO A 73 -6.99 -19.57 8.82
C PRO A 73 -6.82 -20.80 7.91
N GLN A 74 -7.66 -20.94 6.87
CA GLN A 74 -7.65 -22.08 5.96
C GLN A 74 -6.63 -21.92 4.82
N ASP A 75 -6.17 -20.70 4.55
CA ASP A 75 -5.09 -20.45 3.60
C ASP A 75 -3.75 -20.57 4.32
N THR A 76 -2.87 -21.42 3.82
CA THR A 76 -1.45 -21.36 4.19
C THR A 76 -0.92 -20.04 3.63
N ILE A 77 -1.00 -18.95 4.39
CA ILE A 77 -0.72 -17.59 3.90
C ILE A 77 0.78 -17.51 3.57
N GLY A 78 1.10 -17.70 2.29
CA GLY A 78 2.46 -17.55 1.81
C GLY A 78 3.00 -16.14 2.07
N PRO A 79 4.32 -15.98 2.25
CA PRO A 79 4.95 -14.68 2.51
C PRO A 79 4.63 -13.63 1.43
N ARG A 80 4.39 -14.09 0.19
CA ARG A 80 3.96 -13.26 -0.94
C ARG A 80 2.55 -12.66 -0.74
N THR A 81 1.62 -13.46 -0.23
CA THR A 81 0.23 -13.03 0.04
C THR A 81 0.19 -12.03 1.20
N ALA A 82 1.00 -12.26 2.23
CA ALA A 82 1.22 -11.34 3.35
C ALA A 82 1.71 -9.97 2.86
N HIS A 83 2.78 -9.97 2.06
CA HIS A 83 3.39 -8.78 1.53
C HIS A 83 2.44 -7.96 0.64
N GLN A 84 1.69 -8.63 -0.23
CA GLN A 84 0.66 -7.97 -1.03
C GLN A 84 -0.49 -7.39 -0.19
N GLY A 85 -0.89 -8.04 0.91
CA GLY A 85 -1.88 -7.48 1.84
C GLY A 85 -1.40 -6.16 2.43
N LYS A 86 -0.15 -6.14 2.90
CA LYS A 86 0.54 -4.95 3.41
C LYS A 86 0.58 -3.81 2.38
N LEU A 87 0.94 -4.13 1.13
CA LEU A 87 0.92 -3.16 0.04
C LEU A 87 -0.48 -2.60 -0.22
N CYS A 88 -1.52 -3.44 -0.23
CA CYS A 88 -2.90 -2.97 -0.37
C CYS A 88 -3.29 -1.97 0.73
N THR A 89 -2.98 -2.28 1.99
CA THR A 89 -3.24 -1.35 3.12
C THR A 89 -2.46 -0.05 3.00
N LEU A 90 -1.21 -0.10 2.52
CA LEU A 90 -0.44 1.10 2.26
C LEU A 90 -1.07 1.96 1.15
N PHE A 91 -1.49 1.35 0.03
CA PHE A 91 -2.15 2.06 -1.06
C PHE A 91 -3.49 2.66 -0.63
N ASP A 92 -4.29 1.92 0.15
CA ASP A 92 -5.55 2.41 0.71
C ASP A 92 -5.32 3.65 1.59
N TYR A 93 -4.37 3.56 2.52
CA TYR A 93 -4.03 4.67 3.41
C TYR A 93 -3.55 5.90 2.63
N LEU A 94 -2.73 5.71 1.61
CA LEU A 94 -2.19 6.80 0.78
C LEU A 94 -3.25 7.40 -0.16
N GLY A 95 -4.40 6.75 -0.34
CA GLY A 95 -5.49 7.21 -1.21
C GLY A 95 -5.47 6.62 -2.61
N ALA A 96 -4.55 5.71 -2.91
CA ALA A 96 -4.44 5.03 -4.20
C ALA A 96 -5.35 3.79 -4.26
N THR A 97 -6.64 3.99 -3.95
CA THR A 97 -7.64 2.92 -3.82
C THR A 97 -7.85 2.13 -5.12
N GLN A 98 -7.74 2.79 -6.28
CA GLN A 98 -7.83 2.11 -7.57
C GLN A 98 -6.74 1.03 -7.76
N ILE A 99 -5.59 1.20 -7.10
CA ILE A 99 -4.49 0.22 -7.16
C ILE A 99 -4.78 -0.97 -6.27
N SER A 100 -5.21 -0.73 -5.03
CA SER A 100 -5.53 -1.78 -4.05
C SER A 100 -6.75 -2.60 -4.50
N GLU A 101 -7.80 -1.96 -5.02
CA GLU A 101 -8.99 -2.63 -5.59
C GLU A 101 -8.61 -3.57 -6.72
N ARG A 102 -7.79 -3.12 -7.67
CA ARG A 102 -7.32 -3.98 -8.77
C ARG A 102 -6.50 -5.16 -8.26
N GLN A 103 -5.70 -4.99 -7.20
CA GLN A 103 -4.95 -6.10 -6.61
C GLN A 103 -5.87 -7.10 -5.91
N ARG A 104 -6.92 -6.64 -5.22
CA ARG A 104 -7.94 -7.51 -4.62
C ARG A 104 -8.74 -8.27 -5.67
N ASN A 105 -9.19 -7.61 -6.74
CA ASN A 105 -9.92 -8.26 -7.83
C ASN A 105 -9.11 -9.33 -8.56
N LYS A 106 -7.78 -9.18 -8.65
CA LYS A 106 -6.91 -10.24 -9.18
C LYS A 106 -6.82 -11.48 -8.28
N ARG A 107 -7.08 -11.33 -6.98
CA ARG A 107 -7.11 -12.46 -6.02
C ARG A 107 -8.45 -13.19 -6.06
N THR A 108 -9.54 -12.48 -6.36
CA THR A 108 -10.91 -13.02 -6.42
C THR A 108 -11.37 -13.34 -7.84
N GLY A 109 -10.46 -13.64 -8.77
CA GLY A 109 -10.81 -14.00 -10.15
C GLY A 109 -11.81 -15.18 -10.20
N PRO A 110 -12.72 -15.20 -11.20
CA PRO A 110 -13.95 -15.96 -11.13
C PRO A 110 -13.64 -17.46 -11.03
N ALA A 111 -14.27 -18.12 -10.06
CA ALA A 111 -14.46 -19.56 -10.13
C ALA A 111 -15.26 -19.84 -11.41
N TYR A 112 -14.61 -20.44 -12.40
CA TYR A 112 -15.28 -21.08 -13.53
C TYR A 112 -15.91 -22.39 -13.07
#